data_AF-A0A9Q3PF28-F1
#
_entry.id   AF-A0A9Q3PF28-F1
#
_cell.length_a   1.000
_cell.length_b   1.000
_cell.length_c   1.000
_cell.angle_alpha   90.00
_cell.angle_beta   90.00
_cell.angle_gamma   90.00
#
_symmetry.space_group_name_H-M   'P 1'
#
loop_
_entity.id
_entity.type
_entity.pdbx_description
1 polymer ?
#
loop_
_entity_poly.entity_id
_entity_poly.type
_entity_poly.pdbx_seq_one_letter_code
_entity_poly.pdbx_strand_id
1 'polypeptide(L)'
;AFASDKEPLGAIIGHEADIILNIERPYPPLFRRPAYPESPKSREALGTHIKELLELGVIRKVGHNEEVEITTPVIVAWNNQKCRMVGDFRPLNTYTVPDRCKYQNSKLPLLKYLKQCI
;
A
#
# COMPACT_ATOMS: atom_id res chain seq x y z
N ALA A 1 1.08 -13.56 7.96
CA ALA A 1 1.42 -13.85 9.36
C ALA A 1 0.98 -12.67 10.22
N PHE A 2 0.52 -12.90 11.45
CA PHE A 2 0.13 -11.82 12.38
C PHE A 2 1.37 -11.37 13.17
N ALA A 3 1.53 -10.07 13.38
CA ALA A 3 2.61 -9.52 14.20
C ALA A 3 2.45 -9.97 15.66
N SER A 4 3.55 -10.30 16.33
CA SER A 4 3.59 -10.44 17.78
C SER A 4 4.81 -9.73 18.35
N ASP A 5 4.86 -9.51 19.67
CA ASP A 5 6.01 -8.86 20.33
C ASP A 5 7.34 -9.60 20.10
N LYS A 6 7.27 -10.89 19.76
CA LYS A 6 8.43 -11.75 19.48
C LYS A 6 8.74 -11.85 17.99
N GLU A 7 7.77 -11.56 17.13
CA GLU A 7 7.85 -11.68 15.68
C GLU A 7 7.25 -10.41 15.04
N PRO A 8 8.06 -9.36 14.85
CA PRO A 8 7.59 -8.13 14.23
C PRO A 8 7.15 -8.38 12.78
N LEU A 9 6.29 -7.51 12.25
CA LEU A 9 5.95 -7.54 10.83
C LEU A 9 7.23 -7.39 9.99
N GLY A 10 7.39 -8.27 8.99
CA GLY A 10 8.59 -8.31 8.16
C GLY A 10 9.75 -9.15 8.72
N ALA A 11 9.59 -9.82 9.87
CA ALA A 11 10.63 -10.73 10.39
C ALA A 11 10.86 -12.00 9.54
N ILE A 12 9.91 -12.33 8.65
CA ILE A 12 10.02 -13.50 7.78
C ILE A 12 10.83 -13.12 6.54
N ILE A 13 12.09 -13.52 6.54
CA ILE A 13 13.05 -13.33 5.44
C ILE A 13 12.69 -14.29 4.29
N GLY A 14 12.79 -13.83 3.04
CA GLY A 14 12.55 -14.64 1.84
C GLY A 14 11.13 -14.56 1.25
N HIS A 15 10.26 -13.73 1.82
CA HIS A 15 8.94 -13.39 1.28
C HIS A 15 8.90 -11.97 0.68
N GLU A 16 10.05 -11.47 0.28
CA GLU A 16 10.16 -10.18 -0.41
C GLU A 16 9.46 -10.27 -1.77
N ALA A 17 8.73 -9.21 -2.12
CA ALA A 17 8.02 -9.14 -3.39
C ALA A 17 8.79 -8.21 -4.33
N ASP A 18 9.34 -8.78 -5.40
CA ASP A 18 9.97 -8.00 -6.46
C ASP A 18 8.91 -7.38 -7.37
N ILE A 19 8.95 -6.06 -7.51
CA ILE A 19 8.10 -5.33 -8.44
C ILE A 19 8.91 -5.04 -9.71
N ILE A 20 8.63 -5.80 -10.76
CA ILE A 20 9.30 -5.64 -12.06
C ILE A 20 8.54 -4.62 -12.89
N LEU A 21 9.25 -3.60 -13.39
CA LEU A 21 8.69 -2.61 -14.30
C LEU A 21 8.98 -2.98 -15.76
N ASN A 22 8.08 -2.62 -16.67
CA ASN A 22 8.19 -2.82 -18.12
C ASN A 22 8.87 -1.64 -18.84
N ILE A 23 9.41 -0.68 -18.09
CA ILE A 23 10.10 0.51 -18.58
C ILE A 23 11.45 0.66 -17.87
N GLU A 24 12.39 1.29 -18.56
CA GLU A 24 13.69 1.65 -18.02
C GLU A 24 13.74 3.15 -17.69
N ARG A 25 14.78 3.57 -16.97
CA ARG A 25 15.01 4.99 -16.66
C ARG A 25 15.34 5.76 -17.96
N PRO A 26 14.92 7.02 -18.09
CA PRO A 26 14.22 7.83 -17.08
C PRO A 26 12.73 7.49 -16.97
N TYR A 27 12.24 7.43 -15.73
CA TYR A 27 10.83 7.16 -15.46
C TYR A 27 9.92 8.32 -15.88
N PRO A 28 8.66 8.03 -16.28
CA PRO A 28 7.71 9.04 -16.68
C PRO A 28 7.39 10.01 -15.54
N PRO A 29 7.07 11.28 -15.83
CA PRO A 29 6.68 12.27 -14.80
C PRO A 29 5.50 11.83 -13.94
N LEU A 30 4.70 10.86 -14.42
CA LEU A 30 3.60 10.25 -13.68
C LEU A 30 4.03 9.60 -12.36
N PHE A 31 5.28 9.17 -12.26
CA PHE A 31 5.87 8.63 -11.03
C PHE A 31 6.34 9.71 -10.06
N ARG A 32 6.28 11.00 -10.40
CA ARG A 32 6.66 12.10 -9.51
C ARG A 32 5.47 12.99 -9.20
N ARG A 33 4.30 12.39 -9.05
CA ARG A 33 3.06 13.12 -8.78
C ARG A 33 3.12 13.75 -7.39
N PRO A 34 2.78 15.05 -7.26
CA PRO A 34 2.67 15.67 -5.95
C PRO A 34 1.51 15.05 -5.16
N ALA A 35 1.57 15.17 -3.84
CA ALA A 35 0.44 14.83 -2.99
C ALA A 35 -0.79 15.69 -3.35
N TYR A 36 -1.98 15.08 -3.25
CA TYR A 36 -3.21 15.82 -3.45
C TYR A 36 -3.45 16.80 -2.28
N PRO A 37 -4.12 17.94 -2.52
CA PRO A 37 -4.53 18.83 -1.45
C PRO A 37 -5.56 18.12 -0.57
N GLU A 38 -5.30 18.08 0.73
CA GLU A 38 -6.14 17.37 1.70
C GLU A 38 -6.85 18.33 2.65
N SER A 39 -8.08 17.95 3.04
CA SER A 39 -8.82 18.67 4.08
C SER A 39 -8.12 18.55 5.44
N PRO A 40 -8.31 19.49 6.39
CA PRO A 40 -7.73 19.38 7.73
C PRO A 40 -8.05 18.06 8.42
N LYS A 41 -9.29 17.59 8.29
CA LYS A 41 -9.77 16.30 8.82
C LYS A 41 -9.06 15.10 8.18
N SER A 42 -8.89 15.12 6.86
CA SER A 42 -8.16 14.06 6.15
C SER A 42 -6.69 14.03 6.55
N ARG A 43 -6.06 15.20 6.70
CA ARG A 43 -4.66 15.33 7.08
C ARG A 43 -4.39 14.76 8.48
N GLU A 44 -5.29 15.01 9.44
CA GLU A 44 -5.21 14.42 10.78
C GLU A 44 -5.33 12.89 10.73
N ALA A 45 -6.31 12.37 9.99
CA ALA A 45 -6.50 10.93 9.81
C ALA A 45 -5.29 10.25 9.13
N LEU A 46 -4.70 10.87 8.11
CA LEU A 46 -3.45 10.40 7.49
C LEU A 46 -2.31 10.37 8.51
N GLY A 47 -2.18 11.43 9.32
CA GLY A 47 -1.16 11.50 10.37
C GLY A 47 -1.24 10.33 11.35
N THR A 48 -2.45 9.99 11.80
CA THR A 48 -2.69 8.85 12.68
C THR A 48 -2.28 7.53 12.02
N HIS A 49 -2.75 7.27 10.79
CA HIS A 49 -2.39 6.03 10.08
C HIS A 49 -0.91 5.91 9.77
N ILE A 50 -0.25 7.00 9.37
CA ILE A 50 1.20 7.01 9.12
C ILE A 50 1.96 6.71 10.40
N LYS A 51 1.55 7.29 11.53
CA LYS A 51 2.16 7.03 12.83
C LYS A 51 2.05 5.54 13.22
N GLU A 52 0.86 4.96 13.11
CA GLU A 52 0.62 3.54 13.39
C GLU A 52 1.52 2.64 12.51
N LEU A 53 1.59 2.92 11.21
CA LEU A 53 2.41 2.12 10.28
C LEU A 53 3.92 2.28 10.52
N LEU A 54 4.37 3.43 10.98
CA LEU A 54 5.76 3.66 11.40
C LEU A 54 6.08 2.87 12.68
N GLU A 55 5.19 2.88 13.67
CA GLU A 55 5.35 2.14 14.93
C GLU A 55 5.36 0.62 14.69
N LEU A 56 4.55 0.15 13.74
CA LEU A 56 4.52 -1.25 13.31
C LEU A 56 5.70 -1.67 12.41
N GLY A 57 6.55 -0.72 11.99
CA GLY A 57 7.68 -0.99 11.09
C GLY A 57 7.27 -1.38 9.66
N VAL A 58 6.02 -1.13 9.26
CA VAL A 58 5.52 -1.44 7.92
C VAL A 58 6.03 -0.43 6.88
N ILE A 59 6.14 0.83 7.29
CA ILE A 59 6.73 1.90 6.48
C ILE A 59 7.90 2.51 7.25
N ARG A 60 8.84 3.13 6.52
CA ARG A 60 9.94 3.89 7.11
C ARG A 60 10.05 5.26 6.48
N LYS A 61 10.67 6.19 7.20
CA LYS A 61 11.13 7.44 6.60
C LYS A 61 12.31 7.14 5.68
N VAL A 62 12.28 7.74 4.49
CA VAL A 62 13.42 7.72 3.56
C VAL A 62 14.44 8.74 4.04
N GLY A 63 15.72 8.35 4.10
CA GLY A 63 16.81 9.20 4.56
C GLY A 63 17.08 10.39 3.63
N HIS A 64 17.75 11.43 4.14
CA HIS A 64 18.03 12.64 3.35
C HIS A 64 18.86 12.38 2.08
N ASN A 65 19.74 11.37 2.12
CA ASN A 65 20.63 11.00 1.01
C ASN A 65 20.04 9.91 0.10
N GLU A 66 18.82 9.44 0.37
CA GLU A 66 18.17 8.41 -0.43
C GLU A 66 17.28 9.06 -1.48
N GLU A 67 17.58 8.84 -2.76
CA GLU A 67 16.76 9.35 -3.86
C GLU A 67 15.50 8.48 -4.02
N VAL A 68 14.34 9.13 -4.00
CA VAL A 68 13.05 8.50 -4.31
C VAL A 68 12.67 8.86 -5.73
N GLU A 69 12.78 7.90 -6.63
CA GLU A 69 12.45 8.13 -8.04
C GLU A 69 10.95 8.00 -8.33
N ILE A 70 10.24 7.25 -7.49
CA ILE A 70 8.82 6.91 -7.63
C ILE A 70 8.07 7.33 -6.37
N THR A 71 7.10 8.22 -6.53
CA THR A 71 6.18 8.71 -5.53
C THR A 71 4.75 8.57 -6.03
N THR A 72 3.92 7.87 -5.27
CA THR A 72 2.48 7.76 -5.52
C THR A 72 1.71 8.55 -4.46
N PRO A 73 0.75 9.41 -4.84
CA PRO A 73 -0.03 10.14 -3.88
C PRO A 73 -0.93 9.18 -3.08
N VAL A 74 -1.23 9.58 -1.84
CA VAL A 74 -2.07 8.83 -0.91
C VAL A 74 -3.27 9.68 -0.56
N ILE A 75 -4.44 9.06 -0.49
CA ILE A 75 -5.72 9.69 -0.15
C ILE A 75 -6.38 8.98 1.03
N VAL A 76 -7.36 9.65 1.65
CA VAL A 76 -8.22 9.04 2.67
C VAL A 76 -9.60 8.74 2.11
N ALA A 77 -10.03 7.48 2.22
CA ALA A 77 -11.39 7.08 1.95
C ALA A 77 -12.20 6.97 3.25
N TRP A 78 -13.35 7.63 3.31
CA TRP A 78 -14.27 7.59 4.44
C TRP A 78 -15.45 6.67 4.16
N ASN A 79 -15.76 5.77 5.09
CA ASN A 79 -16.94 4.91 5.04
C ASN A 79 -17.47 4.64 6.44
N ASN A 80 -18.76 4.87 6.70
CA ASN A 80 -19.44 4.63 7.98
C ASN A 80 -18.61 5.13 9.19
N GLN A 81 -18.18 6.39 9.14
CA GLN A 81 -17.34 7.06 10.15
C GLN A 81 -15.91 6.53 10.32
N LYS A 82 -15.53 5.46 9.62
CA LYS A 82 -14.17 4.94 9.58
C LYS A 82 -13.41 5.53 8.40
N CYS A 83 -12.12 5.79 8.60
CA CYS A 83 -11.22 6.22 7.54
C CYS A 83 -10.23 5.11 7.20
N ARG A 84 -9.75 5.12 5.95
CA ARG A 84 -8.70 4.23 5.45
C ARG A 84 -7.76 5.02 4.57
N MET A 85 -6.46 4.78 4.74
CA MET A 85 -5.42 5.29 3.85
C MET A 85 -5.37 4.44 2.57
N VAL A 86 -5.38 5.09 1.40
CA VAL A 86 -5.38 4.43 0.08
C VAL A 86 -4.32 5.07 -0.81
N GLY A 87 -3.36 4.29 -1.28
CA GLY A 87 -2.37 4.76 -2.26
C GLY A 87 -2.91 4.70 -3.69
N ASP A 88 -2.68 5.76 -4.47
CA ASP A 88 -2.98 5.76 -5.90
C ASP A 88 -1.85 5.09 -6.70
N PHE A 89 -1.92 3.76 -6.78
CA PHE A 89 -0.96 2.95 -7.52
C PHE A 89 -1.34 2.74 -8.99
N ARG A 90 -2.37 3.43 -9.53
CA ARG A 90 -2.75 3.27 -10.95
C ARG A 90 -1.59 3.58 -11.91
N PRO A 91 -0.79 4.66 -11.71
CA PRO A 91 0.42 4.88 -12.48
C PRO A 91 1.38 3.70 -12.40
N LEU A 92 1.69 3.23 -11.19
CA LEU A 92 2.63 2.13 -10.96
C LEU A 92 2.17 0.86 -11.69
N ASN A 93 0.91 0.47 -11.49
CA ASN A 93 0.31 -0.73 -12.09
C ASN A 93 0.30 -0.71 -13.62
N THR A 94 0.33 0.47 -14.26
CA THR A 94 0.39 0.59 -15.73
C THR A 94 1.74 0.12 -16.27
N TYR A 95 2.78 0.29 -15.46
CA TYR A 95 4.16 -0.03 -15.81
C TYR A 95 4.69 -1.27 -15.10
N THR A 96 3.92 -1.90 -14.21
CA THR A 96 4.30 -3.15 -13.57
C THR A 96 4.03 -4.34 -14.50
N VAL A 97 5.01 -5.23 -14.65
CA VAL A 97 4.81 -6.51 -15.33
C VAL A 97 3.90 -7.38 -14.46
N PRO A 98 2.74 -7.84 -14.98
CA PRO A 98 1.80 -8.61 -14.18
C PRO A 98 2.34 -10.01 -13.88
N ASP A 99 2.57 -10.30 -12.60
CA ASP A 99 2.81 -11.66 -12.14
C ASP A 99 1.47 -12.42 -12.07
N ARG A 100 1.25 -13.33 -13.02
CA ARG A 100 -0.02 -14.07 -13.12
C ARG A 100 0.00 -15.28 -12.19
N CYS A 101 -0.36 -15.05 -10.94
CA CYS A 101 -0.67 -16.13 -10.01
C CYS A 101 -1.88 -16.94 -10.53
N LYS A 102 -1.74 -18.26 -10.64
CA LYS A 102 -2.85 -19.15 -11.02
C LYS A 102 -3.83 -19.28 -9.85
N TYR A 103 -4.71 -18.30 -9.68
CA TYR A 103 -5.91 -18.50 -8.88
C TYR A 103 -6.85 -19.43 -9.65
N GLN A 104 -6.93 -20.68 -9.22
CA GLN A 104 -8.00 -21.55 -9.69
C GLN A 104 -9.31 -20.94 -9.17
N ASN A 105 -10.20 -20.57 -10.09
CA ASN A 105 -11.57 -20.20 -9.76
C ASN A 105 -12.29 -21.46 -9.21
N SER A 106 -12.01 -21.84 -7.97
CA SER A 106 -12.90 -22.72 -7.24
C SER A 106 -14.22 -21.96 -7.13
N LYS A 107 -15.27 -22.45 -7.79
CA LYS A 107 -16.65 -21.99 -7.63
C LYS A 107 -17.10 -22.20 -6.18
N LEU A 108 -16.60 -21.39 -5.26
CA LEU A 108 -16.99 -21.35 -3.86
C LEU A 108 -17.68 -19.99 -3.64
N PRO A 109 -18.94 -19.97 -3.17
CA PRO A 109 -19.71 -18.75 -3.07
C PRO A 109 -19.15 -17.89 -1.94
N LEU A 110 -18.39 -16.84 -2.30
CA LEU A 110 -17.90 -15.79 -1.40
C LEU A 110 -19.00 -15.18 -0.51
N LEU A 111 -20.28 -15.31 -0.92
CA LEU A 111 -21.46 -14.91 -0.15
C LEU A 111 -21.76 -15.76 1.10
N LYS A 112 -21.22 -16.99 1.23
CA LYS A 112 -21.49 -17.81 2.43
C LYS A 112 -20.64 -17.43 3.64
N TYR A 113 -19.39 -17.01 3.43
CA TYR A 113 -18.47 -16.70 4.54
C TYR A 113 -18.70 -15.32 5.16
N LEU A 114 -19.23 -14.35 4.42
CA LEU A 114 -19.51 -13.00 4.95
C LEU A 114 -20.71 -12.94 5.91
N LYS A 115 -21.59 -13.94 5.91
CA LYS A 115 -22.74 -14.01 6.85
C LYS A 115 -22.39 -14.64 8.20
N GLN A 116 -21.20 -15.20 8.38
CA GLN A 116 -20.83 -15.90 9.61
C GLN A 116 -19.93 -15.06 10.54
N CYS A 117 -19.55 -13.86 10.11
CA CYS A 117 -18.73 -12.92 10.88
C CYS A 117 -19.40 -11.55 11.11
N ILE A 118 -20.73 -11.46 10.99
CA ILE A 118 -21.54 -10.32 11.43
C ILE A 118 -22.55 -10.83 12.45
#